data_AF-A0A9Q4MF91-F1
#
_entry.id   AF-A0A9Q4MF91-F1
#
_cell.length_a   1.000
_cell.length_b   1.000
_cell.length_c   1.000
_cell.angle_alpha   90.00
_cell.angle_beta   90.00
_cell.angle_gamma   90.00
#
_symmetry.space_group_name_H-M   'P 1'
#
loop_
_entity.id
_entity.type
_entity.pdbx_description
1 polymer ?
#
loop_
_entity_poly.entity_id
_entity_poly.type
_entity_poly.pdbx_seq_one_letter_code
_entity_poly.pdbx_strand_id
1 'polypeptide(L)' 'MYADPTHIRSHPVKVRFNDAERDLINALAQYNGMQPAALVRELALSVATAAIKNDKRQADAA' A
#
# COMPACT_ATOMS: atom_id res chain seq x y z
N MET A 1 -15.46 -2.98 20.32
CA MET A 1 -14.19 -2.57 20.94
C MET A 1 -13.74 -3.75 21.78
N TYR A 2 -12.77 -4.59 21.45
CA TYR A 2 -11.61 -4.50 20.58
C TYR A 2 -11.71 -5.55 19.45
N ALA A 3 -11.58 -5.12 18.19
CA ALA A 3 -10.92 -6.00 17.23
C ALA A 3 -9.48 -6.10 17.74
N ASP A 4 -8.97 -7.31 17.94
CA ASP A 4 -7.61 -7.62 18.39
C ASP A 4 -6.64 -6.42 18.21
N PRO A 5 -6.08 -5.87 19.30
CA PRO A 5 -5.28 -4.64 19.26
C PRO A 5 -4.11 -4.72 18.27
N THR A 6 -3.70 -5.92 17.87
CA THR A 6 -2.71 -6.17 16.81
C THR A 6 -3.11 -5.57 15.45
N HIS A 7 -4.42 -5.44 15.17
CA HIS A 7 -4.92 -4.87 13.91
C HIS A 7 -4.95 -3.33 13.93
N ILE A 8 -4.69 -2.70 15.08
CA ILE A 8 -4.61 -1.25 15.20
C ILE A 8 -3.33 -0.79 14.49
N ARG A 9 -3.53 -0.03 13.40
CA ARG A 9 -2.46 0.54 12.58
C ARG A 9 -1.77 1.68 13.34
N SER A 10 -0.82 1.33 14.20
CA SER A 10 -0.18 2.26 15.15
C SER A 10 1.08 2.96 14.62
N HIS A 11 1.63 2.50 13.49
CA HIS A 11 2.92 2.97 12.97
C HIS A 11 2.72 3.73 11.64
N PRO A 12 2.60 5.07 11.68
CA PRO A 12 2.44 5.87 10.47
C PRO A 12 3.76 6.01 9.71
N VAL A 13 3.69 5.91 8.39
CA VAL A 13 4.80 6.21 7.46
C VAL A 13 4.40 7.42 6.62
N LYS A 14 5.22 8.46 6.61
CA LYS A 14 4.95 9.70 5.87
C LYS A 14 5.78 9.74 4.58
N VAL A 15 5.12 10.07 3.48
CA VAL A 15 5.74 10.24 2.16
C VAL A 15 5.32 11.60 1.61
N ARG A 16 6.21 12.24 0.85
CA ARG A 16 5.91 13.49 0.14
C ARG A 16 5.73 13.18 -1.34
N PHE A 17 4.68 13.74 -1.93
CA PHE A 17 4.38 13.67 -3.35
C PHE A 17 4.41 15.07 -3.93
N ASN A 18 4.74 15.19 -5.20
CA ASN A 18 4.49 16.43 -5.94
C ASN A 18 2.99 16.58 -6.25
N ASP A 19 2.62 17.73 -6.84
CA ASP A 19 1.21 18.03 -7.11
C ASP A 19 0.59 17.04 -8.11
N ALA A 20 1.29 16.71 -9.20
CA ALA A 20 0.79 15.79 -10.23
C ALA A 20 0.57 14.37 -9.69
N GLU A 21 1.50 13.86 -8.89
CA GLU A 21 1.37 12.57 -8.20
C GLU A 21 0.18 12.56 -7.24
N ARG A 22 -0.01 13.65 -6.48
CA ARG A 22 -1.12 13.79 -5.55
C ARG A 22 -2.46 13.81 -6.28
N ASP A 23 -2.56 14.52 -7.40
CA ASP A 23 -3.78 14.58 -8.20
C ASP A 23 -4.13 13.22 -8.80
N LEU A 24 -3.14 12.47 -9.28
CA LEU A 24 -3.33 11.10 -9.75
C LEU A 24 -3.85 10.19 -8.63
N ILE A 25 -3.24 10.22 -7.45
CA ILE A 25 -3.68 9.42 -6.29
C ILE A 25 -5.13 9.76 -5.93
N ASN A 26 -5.49 11.04 -5.92
CA ASN A 26 -6.86 11.47 -5.62
C ASN A 26 -7.86 10.97 -6.67
N ALA A 27 -7.54 11.09 -7.95
CA ALA A 27 -8.40 10.61 -9.04
C ALA A 27 -8.65 9.09 -8.94
N LEU A 28 -7.59 8.31 -8.70
CA LEU A 28 -7.70 6.87 -8.51
C LEU A 28 -8.50 6.51 -7.25
N ALA A 29 -8.28 7.23 -6.15
CA ALA A 29 -9.02 7.00 -4.92
C ALA A 29 -10.52 7.29 -5.10
N GLN A 30 -10.86 8.39 -5.76
CA GLN A 30 -12.24 8.74 -6.09
C GLN A 30 -12.90 7.70 -7.01
N TYR A 31 -12.20 7.28 -8.06
CA TYR A 31 -12.71 6.26 -8.99
C TYR A 31 -13.06 4.95 -8.29
N ASN A 32 -12.27 4.55 -7.29
CA ASN A 32 -12.49 3.33 -6.52
C ASN A 32 -13.37 3.53 -5.27
N GLY A 33 -13.85 4.75 -4.99
CA GLY A 33 -14.62 5.06 -3.78
C GLY A 33 -13.84 4.89 -2.48
N MET A 34 -12.51 5.06 -2.53
CA MET A 34 -11.59 4.82 -1.41
C MET A 34 -10.99 6.12 -0.86
N GLN A 35 -10.52 6.07 0.39
CA GLN A 35 -9.66 7.11 0.92
C GLN A 35 -8.25 7.00 0.28
N PRO A 36 -7.60 8.11 -0.12
CA PRO A 36 -6.27 8.10 -0.72
C PRO A 36 -5.22 7.30 0.06
N ALA A 37 -5.17 7.46 1.39
CA ALA A 37 -4.24 6.75 2.25
C ALA A 37 -4.49 5.23 2.29
N ALA A 38 -5.75 4.80 2.17
CA ALA A 38 -6.10 3.38 2.10
C ALA A 38 -5.63 2.78 0.77
N LEU A 39 -5.91 3.46 -0.34
CA LEU A 39 -5.47 3.06 -1.68
C LEU A 39 -3.93 2.92 -1.75
N VAL A 40 -3.21 3.96 -1.34
CA VAL A 40 -1.73 3.96 -1.37
C VAL A 40 -1.16 2.82 -0.54
N ARG A 41 -1.75 2.53 0.62
CA ARG A 41 -1.34 1.40 1.45
C ARG A 41 -1.54 0.06 0.74
N GLU A 42 -2.70 -0.14 0.13
CA GLU A 42 -2.99 -1.39 -0.58
C GLU A 42 -2.06 -1.61 -1.77
N LEU A 43 -1.79 -0.56 -2.54
CA LEU A 43 -0.82 -0.58 -3.63
C LEU A 43 0.60 -0.90 -3.13
N ALA A 44 1.04 -0.26 -2.04
CA ALA A 44 2.36 -0.54 -1.47
C ALA A 44 2.51 -2.00 -1.01
N LEU A 45 1.49 -2.55 -0.35
CA LEU A 45 1.50 -3.94 0.12
C LEU A 45 1.39 -4.95 -1.03
N SER A 46 0.60 -4.65 -2.07
CA SER A 46 0.48 -5.52 -3.23
C SER A 46 1.81 -5.63 -4.00
N VAL A 47 2.50 -4.51 -4.20
CA VAL A 47 3.82 -4.49 -4.83
C VAL A 47 4.86 -5.20 -3.97
N ALA A 48 4.92 -4.92 -2.67
CA ALA A 48 5.87 -5.56 -1.75
C ALA A 48 5.68 -7.09 -1.71
N THR A 49 4.44 -7.57 -1.63
CA THR A 49 4.16 -9.01 -1.63
C THR A 49 4.46 -9.67 -2.97
N ALA A 50 4.23 -8.99 -4.09
CA ALA A 50 4.62 -9.48 -5.41
C ALA A 50 6.15 -9.58 -5.56
N ALA A 51 6.89 -8.58 -5.09
CA ALA A 51 8.35 -8.58 -5.10
C ALA A 51 8.92 -9.75 -4.30
N ILE A 52 8.42 -9.97 -3.07
CA ILE A 52 8.85 -11.10 -2.21
C ILE A 52 8.57 -12.45 -2.87
N LYS A 53 7.42 -12.61 -3.53
CA LYS A 53 7.08 -13.87 -4.23
C LYS A 53 8.02 -14.16 -5.39
N ASN A 54 8.40 -13.12 -6.15
CA ASN A 54 9.33 -13.27 -7.27
C ASN A 54 10.75 -13.60 -6.81
N ASP A 55 11.19 -13.04 -5.69
CA ASP A 55 12.50 -13.32 -5.10
C ASP A 55 12.63 -14.79 -4.66
N LYS A 56 11.62 -15.32 -3.95
CA LYS A 56 11.58 -16.75 -3.56
C LYS A 56 11.68 -17.70 -4.76
N ARG A 57 10.97 -17.41 -5.86
CA ARG A 57 11.04 -18.23 -7.08
C ARG A 57 12.43 -18.27 -7.71
N GLN A 58 13.20 -17.18 -7.59
CA GLN A 58 14.57 -17.14 -8.11
C GLN A 58 15.53 -17.90 -7.20
N ALA A 59 15.35 -17.81 -5.87
CA ALA A 59 16.14 -18.56 -4.90
C ALA A 59 15.91 -20.08 -5.00
N ASP A 60 14.67 -20.52 -5.24
CA ASP A 60 14.35 -21.95 -5.41
C ASP A 60 14.83 -22.54 -6.76
N ALA A 61 15.21 -21.67 -7.72
CA ALA A 61 15.67 -22.06 -9.06
C ALA A 61 17.20 -22.04 -9.21
N ALA A 62 17.95 -21.66 -8.17
CA ALA A 62 19.41 -21.60 -8.11
C ALA A 62 19.98 -22.76 -7.30
#